data_AF-A0A851NDJ4-F1
#
_entry.id   AF-A0A851NDJ4-F1
#
_cell.length_a   1.000
_cell.length_b   1.000
_cell.length_c   1.000
_cell.angle_alpha   90.00
_cell.angle_beta   90.00
_cell.angle_gamma   90.00
#
_symmetry.space_group_name_H-M   'P 1'
#
loop_
_entity.id
_entity.type
_entity.pdbx_description
1 polymer ?
#
loop_
_entity_poly.entity_id
_entity_poly.type
_entity_poly.pdbx_seq_one_letter_code
_entity_poly.pdbx_strand_id
1 'polypeptide(L)' 'GKRRYTRKQSGYGGQTKPIFRKKAKTTKKIVLRLECVEPNCRSKRMLAIKRCKHFELGGDKKRK' A
#
# COMPACT_ATOMS: atom_id res chain seq x y z
N GLY A 1 8.22 4.59 15.74
CA GLY A 1 8.99 5.21 14.65
C GLY A 1 8.81 6.72 14.56
N LYS A 2 7.60 7.18 14.21
CA LYS A 2 7.31 8.60 13.93
C LYS A 2 7.66 9.56 15.08
N ARG A 3 7.27 9.27 16.33
CA ARG A 3 7.61 10.11 17.51
C ARG A 3 9.11 10.37 17.68
N ARG A 4 9.95 9.37 17.42
CA ARG A 4 11.42 9.51 17.47
C ARG A 4 11.94 10.35 16.31
N TYR A 5 11.38 10.18 15.11
CA TYR A 5 11.74 10.96 13.94
C TYR A 5 11.41 12.44 14.14
N THR A 6 10.21 12.76 14.64
CA THR A 6 9.81 14.15 14.91
C THR A 6 10.70 14.82 15.96
N ARG A 7 11.01 14.11 17.05
CA ARG A 7 11.96 14.60 18.08
C ARG A 7 13.39 14.79 17.56
N LYS A 8 13.83 13.97 16.61
CA LYS A 8 15.17 14.12 15.99
C LYS A 8 15.20 15.28 14.99
N GLN A 9 14.06 15.58 14.37
CA GLN A 9 13.93 16.61 13.34
C GLN A 9 13.71 18.02 13.92
N SER A 10 13.28 18.14 15.17
CA SER A 10 13.07 19.44 15.83
C SER A 10 14.38 20.17 16.09
N GLY A 11 14.35 21.50 16.01
CA GLY A 11 15.52 22.36 16.17
C GLY A 11 16.23 22.63 14.85
N TYR A 12 17.46 23.11 14.94
CA TYR A 12 18.31 23.39 13.78
C TYR A 12 19.02 22.12 13.29
N GLY A 13 19.48 22.10 12.03
CA GLY A 13 20.22 20.96 11.46
C GLY A 13 19.55 20.23 10.29
N GLY A 14 18.40 20.74 9.81
CA GLY A 14 17.79 20.30 8.55
C GLY A 14 17.28 18.86 8.57
N GLN A 15 17.43 18.14 7.45
CA GLN A 15 16.87 16.79 7.28
C GLN A 15 17.74 15.72 7.96
N THR A 16 17.22 15.11 9.03
CA THR A 16 17.99 14.18 9.88
C THR A 16 17.91 12.70 9.50
N LYS A 17 17.11 12.33 8.48
CA LYS A 17 17.00 10.96 7.96
C LYS A 17 17.06 10.92 6.44
N PRO A 18 17.64 9.87 5.84
CA PRO A 18 17.75 9.75 4.39
C PRO A 18 16.38 9.80 3.70
N ILE A 19 16.31 10.55 2.59
CA ILE A 19 15.17 10.55 1.67
C ILE A 19 15.56 9.71 0.46
N PHE A 20 14.79 8.67 0.16
CA PHE A 20 15.04 7.84 -1.00
C PHE A 20 14.62 8.58 -2.29
N ARG A 21 15.61 9.02 -3.08
CA ARG A 21 15.39 9.81 -4.31
C ARG A 21 15.25 8.95 -5.57
N LYS A 22 15.95 7.81 -5.66
CA LYS A 22 16.00 7.00 -6.89
C LYS A 22 14.91 5.93 -6.95
N LYS A 23 13.72 6.24 -7.48
CA LYS A 23 12.62 5.27 -7.64
C LYS A 23 12.71 4.55 -8.99
N ALA A 24 12.96 3.24 -8.98
CA ALA A 24 13.04 2.42 -10.20
C ALA A 24 11.74 1.66 -10.54
N LYS A 25 10.93 1.28 -9.54
CA LYS A 25 9.70 0.51 -9.77
C LYS A 25 8.55 1.44 -10.17
N THR A 26 7.93 1.19 -11.32
CA THR A 26 6.81 1.97 -11.87
C THR A 26 5.44 1.47 -11.39
N THR A 27 5.34 0.22 -10.93
CA THR A 27 4.11 -0.39 -10.43
C THR A 27 4.27 -0.82 -8.97
N LYS A 28 3.18 -1.28 -8.34
CA LYS A 28 3.17 -1.86 -6.99
C LYS A 28 2.51 -3.25 -7.03
N LYS A 29 2.76 -4.08 -6.00
CA LYS A 29 1.93 -5.26 -5.77
C LYS A 29 0.62 -4.76 -5.18
N ILE A 30 -0.49 -5.08 -5.82
CA ILE A 30 -1.82 -4.74 -5.31
C ILE A 30 -2.17 -5.77 -4.24
N VAL A 31 -2.76 -5.31 -3.14
CA VAL A 31 -3.21 -6.19 -2.05
C VAL A 31 -4.72 -6.06 -1.95
N LEU A 32 -5.43 -7.16 -2.13
CA LEU A 32 -6.87 -7.25 -1.99
C LEU A 32 -7.21 -7.44 -0.52
N ARG A 33 -8.15 -6.65 -0.02
CA ARG A 33 -8.75 -6.86 1.29
C ARG A 33 -10.03 -7.68 1.10
N LEU A 34 -9.95 -8.96 1.43
CA LEU A 34 -11.09 -9.87 1.40
C LEU A 34 -11.79 -9.81 2.75
N GLU A 35 -13.08 -9.54 2.75
CA GLU A 35 -13.92 -9.51 3.94
C GLU A 35 -14.88 -10.70 3.90
N CYS A 36 -14.99 -11.40 5.02
CA CYS A 36 -15.94 -12.50 5.15
C CYS A 36 -17.38 -11.95 5.07
N VAL A 37 -18.22 -12.60 4.28
CA VAL A 37 -19.61 -12.17 4.01
C VAL A 37 -20.59 -12.56 5.11
N GLU A 38 -20.19 -13.50 5.97
CA GLU A 38 -21.01 -14.00 7.07
C GLU A 38 -21.38 -12.86 8.04
N PRO A 39 -22.67 -12.65 8.36
CA PRO A 39 -23.14 -11.49 9.15
C PRO A 39 -22.43 -11.33 10.50
N ASN A 40 -22.08 -12.46 11.12
CA ASN A 40 -21.45 -12.52 12.44
C ASN A 40 -19.91 -12.57 12.35
N CYS A 41 -19.33 -12.71 11.16
CA CYS A 41 -17.89 -12.83 10.97
C CYS A 41 -17.38 -11.73 10.04
N ARG A 42 -16.77 -10.70 10.63
CA ARG A 42 -16.13 -9.56 9.92
C ARG A 42 -14.63 -9.75 9.72
N SER A 43 -14.19 -11.01 9.63
CA SER A 43 -12.78 -11.33 9.45
C SER A 43 -12.27 -10.79 8.12
N LYS A 44 -11.01 -10.33 8.11
CA LYS A 44 -10.38 -9.68 6.95
C LYS A 44 -9.07 -10.38 6.63
N ARG A 45 -8.87 -10.70 5.35
CA ARG A 45 -7.62 -11.28 4.86
C ARG A 45 -7.01 -10.39 3.78
N MET A 46 -5.71 -10.15 3.90
CA MET A 46 -4.93 -9.39 2.91
C MET A 46 -4.28 -10.37 1.93
N LEU A 47 -4.62 -10.28 0.65
CA LEU A 47 -4.07 -11.13 -0.42
C LEU A 47 -3.29 -10.28 -1.43
N ALA A 48 -1.97 -10.49 -1.50
CA ALA A 48 -1.13 -9.79 -2.47
C ALA A 48 -1.15 -10.48 -3.84
N ILE A 49 -1.50 -9.74 -4.89
CA ILE A 49 -1.39 -10.19 -6.28
C ILE A 49 -0.05 -9.76 -6.90
N LYS A 50 0.27 -10.33 -8.08
CA LYS A 50 1.44 -9.90 -8.87
C LYS A 50 1.29 -8.43 -9.30
N ARG A 51 2.41 -7.82 -9.70
CA ARG A 51 2.41 -6.45 -10.22
C ARG A 51 1.71 -6.42 -11.57
N CYS A 52 0.75 -5.51 -11.74
CA CYS A 52 0.10 -5.20 -13.01
C CYS A 52 0.18 -3.68 -13.24
N LYS A 53 0.13 -3.26 -14.50
CA LYS A 53 0.09 -1.82 -14.86
C LYS A 53 -1.32 -1.26 -14.79
N HIS A 54 -2.30 -2.08 -15.16
CA HIS A 54 -3.72 -1.76 -15.14
C HIS A 54 -4.42 -2.79 -14.27
N PHE A 55 -5.33 -2.33 -13.42
CA PHE A 55 -6.10 -3.15 -12.49
C PHE A 55 -7.48 -2.55 -12.35
N GLU A 56 -8.50 -3.36 -12.59
CA GLU A 56 -9.90 -3.00 -12.44
C GLU A 56 -10.57 -4.03 -11.53
N LEU A 57 -11.48 -3.57 -10.68
CA LEU A 57 -12.26 -4.40 -9.79
C LEU A 57 -13.72 -4.37 -10.26
N GLY A 58 -14.26 -5.52 -10.64
CA GLY A 58 -15.65 -5.62 -11.12
C GLY A 58 -15.90 -5.08 -12.53
N GLY A 59 -14.87 -5.04 -13.39
CA GLY A 59 -15.02 -4.64 -14.79
C GLY A 59 -15.85 -5.61 -15.64
N ASP A 60 -16.20 -5.17 -16.85
CA ASP A 60 -17.05 -5.94 -17.76
C ASP A 60 -16.41 -7.27 -18.18
N LYS A 61 -17.24 -8.32 -18.16
CA LYS A 61 -16.82 -9.63 -18.67
C LYS A 61 -16.72 -9.56 -20.19
N LYS A 62 -15.53 -9.87 -20.73
CA LYS A 62 -15.33 -10.01 -22.17
C LYS A 62 -16.30 -11.06 -22.72
N ARG A 63 -17.03 -10.72 -23.78
CA ARG A 63 -17.85 -11.65 -24.58
C ARG A 63 -16.93 -12.41 -25.56
N LYS A 64 -17.34 -13.61 -25.96
CA LYS A 64 -16.62 -14.40 -26.98
C LYS A 64 -16.78 -13.79 -28.36
#